data_AF-A0A2T0U199-F1
#
_entry.id   AF-A0A2T0U199-F1
#
_cell.length_a   1.000
_cell.length_b   1.000
_cell.length_c   1.000
_cell.angle_alpha   90.00
_cell.angle_beta   90.00
_cell.angle_gamma   90.00
#
_symmetry.space_group_name_H-M   'P 1'
#
loop_
_entity.id
_entity.type
_entity.pdbx_description
1 polymer ?
#
loop_
_entity_poly.entity_id
_entity_poly.type
_entity_poly.pdbx_seq_one_letter_code
_entity_poly.pdbx_strand_id
1 'polypeptide(L)'
;MNRLSRLGVVLVAGGTVALTASPAWAHAGGTAPDDDAGWVPIEELRPGFYDPVDISACGTTVTLATGDVADVEGRETTLPDGDLLFETRGEQTADLTRQDTGEVIDELDISGSLSELIAADGLHSVSHLYGPSVVFPIPEFGPVDAAAFEAAGLPDLGYFREGVITFTVVLDPETGEFASEDIDVDARVVDLCTWFDGDRGQAHGHDHGDHG
;
A
#
# COMPACT_ATOMS: atom_id res chain seq x y z
N MET A 1 6.74 -23.02 16.71
CA MET A 1 5.84 -21.87 16.48
C MET A 1 6.45 -21.07 15.36
N ASN A 2 5.83 -21.12 14.18
CA ASN A 2 6.37 -20.56 12.94
C ASN A 2 6.33 -19.04 13.00
N ARG A 3 7.50 -18.38 13.00
CA ARG A 3 7.67 -16.94 13.15
C ARG A 3 7.57 -16.14 11.84
N LEU A 4 7.36 -16.81 10.70
CA LEU A 4 7.41 -16.19 9.36
C LEU A 4 6.04 -16.00 8.71
N SER A 5 4.93 -16.39 9.36
CA SER A 5 3.58 -16.36 8.76
C SER A 5 2.84 -15.01 8.95
N ARG A 6 3.52 -13.91 9.26
CA ARG A 6 2.85 -12.66 9.67
C ARG A 6 3.36 -11.36 9.06
N LEU A 7 4.31 -11.38 8.13
CA LEU A 7 5.02 -10.17 7.73
C LEU A 7 5.03 -10.00 6.21
N GLY A 8 3.91 -9.52 5.68
CA GLY A 8 3.90 -8.54 4.61
C GLY A 8 3.25 -7.30 5.22
N VAL A 9 4.01 -6.23 5.47
CA VAL A 9 3.50 -5.04 6.18
C VAL A 9 2.70 -4.13 5.26
N VAL A 10 2.60 -4.44 3.97
CA VAL A 10 1.49 -3.93 3.14
C VAL A 10 0.78 -5.11 2.52
N LEU A 11 -0.31 -5.56 3.15
CA LEU A 11 -1.46 -6.13 2.48
C LEU A 11 -2.66 -6.35 3.40
N VAL A 12 -3.77 -5.74 2.96
CA VAL A 12 -5.17 -6.11 3.14
C VAL A 12 -5.38 -7.36 3.99
N ALA A 13 -6.05 -7.14 5.12
CA ALA A 13 -6.35 -8.12 6.14
C ALA A 13 -7.00 -9.40 5.60
N GLY A 14 -6.39 -10.55 5.92
CA GLY A 14 -7.15 -11.80 6.09
C GLY A 14 -6.67 -13.03 5.33
N GLY A 15 -5.47 -13.53 5.62
CA GLY A 15 -5.07 -14.86 5.12
C GLY A 15 -3.95 -15.51 5.94
N THR A 16 -4.26 -16.59 6.66
CA THR A 16 -3.22 -17.43 7.27
C THR A 16 -2.48 -18.22 6.19
N VAL A 17 -1.27 -17.80 5.81
CA VAL A 17 -0.43 -18.52 4.84
C VAL A 17 0.53 -19.48 5.55
N ALA A 18 0.41 -20.77 5.21
CA ALA A 18 1.38 -21.80 5.53
C ALA A 18 2.47 -21.84 4.44
N LEU A 19 3.70 -21.46 4.79
CA LEU A 19 4.85 -21.58 3.90
C LEU A 19 5.26 -23.05 3.74
N THR A 20 4.98 -23.65 2.57
CA THR A 20 5.68 -24.86 2.13
C THR A 20 6.91 -24.45 1.33
N ALA A 21 8.06 -24.39 2.01
CA ALA A 21 9.34 -24.22 1.34
C ALA A 21 9.60 -25.42 0.42
N SER A 22 9.61 -25.18 -0.90
CA SER A 22 10.15 -26.14 -1.87
C SER A 22 11.62 -25.80 -2.12
N PRO A 23 12.57 -26.74 -1.94
CA PRO A 23 13.95 -26.51 -2.31
C PRO A 23 14.08 -26.77 -3.82
N ALA A 24 14.39 -25.75 -4.61
CA ALA A 24 14.85 -25.95 -5.99
C ALA A 24 16.34 -25.55 -6.08
N TRP A 25 17.17 -26.55 -6.36
CA TRP A 25 18.62 -26.44 -6.48
C TRP A 25 19.05 -25.85 -7.83
N ALA A 26 20.06 -24.97 -7.76
CA ALA A 26 21.19 -24.73 -8.68
C ALA A 26 21.09 -25.13 -10.16
N HIS A 27 21.33 -24.16 -11.05
CA HIS A 27 22.28 -24.31 -12.17
C HIS A 27 22.96 -22.98 -12.51
N ALA A 28 24.30 -23.01 -12.53
CA ALA A 28 25.16 -21.98 -13.08
C ALA A 28 25.22 -22.11 -14.61
N GLY A 29 24.97 -21.03 -15.34
CA GLY A 29 25.11 -20.95 -16.79
C GLY A 29 24.56 -19.64 -17.31
N GLY A 30 25.42 -18.79 -17.88
CA GLY A 30 25.11 -17.40 -18.21
C GLY A 30 24.01 -17.21 -19.25
N THR A 31 23.06 -16.38 -18.87
CA THR A 31 22.25 -15.48 -19.69
C THR A 31 21.93 -14.32 -18.76
N ALA A 32 21.95 -13.06 -19.24
CA ALA A 32 21.37 -11.98 -18.46
C ALA A 32 19.92 -12.39 -18.09
N PRO A 33 19.50 -12.31 -16.82
CA PRO A 33 18.18 -12.76 -16.43
C PRO A 33 17.15 -12.01 -17.28
N ASP A 34 16.20 -12.74 -17.86
CA ASP A 34 15.01 -12.15 -18.44
C ASP A 34 14.41 -11.16 -17.43
N ASP A 35 13.93 -10.01 -17.91
CA ASP A 35 13.32 -8.95 -17.10
C ASP A 35 12.06 -9.41 -16.32
N ASP A 36 11.60 -10.64 -16.61
CA ASP A 36 10.43 -11.32 -16.02
C ASP A 36 10.82 -12.42 -15.01
N ALA A 37 12.10 -12.60 -14.70
CA ALA A 37 12.52 -13.63 -13.74
C ALA A 37 11.98 -13.32 -12.33
N GLY A 38 11.08 -14.19 -11.84
CA GLY A 38 10.60 -14.19 -10.45
C GLY A 38 9.33 -13.38 -10.19
N TRP A 39 8.77 -12.72 -11.20
CA TRP A 39 7.44 -12.11 -11.11
C TRP A 39 6.37 -13.17 -11.26
N VAL A 40 5.37 -13.13 -10.40
CA VAL A 40 4.20 -14.02 -10.42
C VAL A 40 2.94 -13.19 -10.16
N PRO A 41 1.75 -13.66 -10.57
CA PRO A 41 0.49 -13.02 -10.17
C PRO A 41 0.46 -12.81 -8.65
N ILE A 42 0.07 -11.61 -8.21
CA ILE A 42 0.20 -11.22 -6.81
C ILE A 42 -0.53 -12.16 -5.84
N GLU A 43 -1.62 -12.76 -6.28
CA GLU A 43 -2.43 -13.71 -5.50
C GLU A 43 -1.66 -15.00 -5.14
N GLU A 44 -0.63 -15.37 -5.90
CA GLU A 44 0.24 -16.50 -5.56
C GLU A 44 1.09 -16.22 -4.31
N LEU A 45 1.52 -14.97 -4.14
CA LEU A 45 2.30 -14.53 -2.98
C LEU A 45 1.38 -14.11 -1.82
N ARG A 46 0.20 -13.58 -2.16
CA ARG A 46 -0.70 -12.90 -1.24
C ARG A 46 -2.15 -13.24 -1.56
N PRO A 47 -2.64 -14.42 -1.12
CA PRO A 47 -4.04 -14.79 -1.30
C PRO A 47 -4.97 -13.75 -0.67
N GLY A 48 -6.00 -13.32 -1.40
CA GLY A 48 -6.92 -12.26 -0.95
C GLY A 48 -6.43 -10.84 -1.25
N PHE A 49 -5.38 -10.67 -2.06
CA PHE A 49 -4.87 -9.34 -2.45
C PHE A 49 -5.97 -8.39 -2.96
N TYR A 50 -6.93 -8.93 -3.70
CA TYR A 50 -8.04 -8.17 -4.28
C TYR A 50 -9.32 -8.15 -3.44
N ASP A 51 -9.31 -8.74 -2.23
CA ASP A 51 -10.47 -8.72 -1.35
C ASP A 51 -10.75 -7.28 -0.87
N PRO A 52 -12.02 -6.85 -0.76
CA PRO A 52 -12.33 -5.52 -0.27
C PRO A 52 -11.84 -5.26 1.15
N VAL A 53 -11.41 -4.02 1.43
CA VAL A 53 -11.06 -3.55 2.77
C VAL A 53 -11.95 -2.42 3.24
N ASP A 54 -12.27 -2.44 4.53
CA ASP A 54 -12.97 -1.36 5.21
C ASP A 54 -11.97 -0.48 5.95
N ILE A 55 -11.96 0.81 5.60
CA ILE A 55 -11.04 1.81 6.11
C ILE A 55 -11.83 2.77 7.00
N SER A 56 -11.34 3.01 8.22
CA SER A 56 -11.90 4.02 9.12
C SER A 56 -11.36 5.41 8.74
N ALA A 57 -12.04 6.09 7.81
CA ALA A 57 -11.65 7.42 7.32
C ALA A 57 -12.87 8.30 7.01
N CYS A 58 -12.63 9.59 6.80
CA CYS A 58 -13.69 10.56 6.42
C CYS A 58 -14.85 10.63 7.44
N GLY A 59 -14.56 10.36 8.72
CA GLY A 59 -15.55 10.30 9.80
C GLY A 59 -16.53 9.12 9.73
N THR A 60 -16.24 8.12 8.89
CA THR A 60 -17.11 6.96 8.62
C THR A 60 -16.26 5.73 8.23
N THR A 61 -16.88 4.74 7.61
CA THR A 61 -16.20 3.64 6.92
C THR A 61 -16.18 3.91 5.41
N VAL A 62 -15.01 3.78 4.80
CA VAL A 62 -14.82 3.77 3.34
C VAL A 62 -14.40 2.36 2.95
N THR A 63 -15.15 1.71 2.07
CA THR A 63 -14.75 0.41 1.51
C THR A 63 -13.92 0.67 0.26
N LEU A 64 -12.69 0.14 0.22
CA LEU A 64 -11.86 0.06 -0.98
C LEU A 64 -11.98 -1.35 -1.55
N ALA A 65 -12.53 -1.44 -2.75
CA ALA A 65 -12.68 -2.68 -3.50
C ALA A 65 -11.83 -2.63 -4.77
N THR A 66 -11.42 -3.79 -5.27
CA THR A 66 -10.77 -3.90 -6.58
C THR A 66 -11.74 -3.48 -7.68
N GLY A 67 -11.29 -2.59 -8.58
CA GLY A 67 -12.05 -2.14 -9.74
C GLY A 67 -11.95 -3.11 -10.92
N ASP A 68 -12.21 -2.59 -12.12
CA ASP A 68 -12.22 -3.35 -13.37
C ASP A 68 -10.82 -3.85 -13.79
N VAL A 69 -9.75 -3.20 -13.33
CA VAL A 69 -8.36 -3.57 -13.63
C VAL A 69 -7.68 -4.20 -12.42
N ALA A 70 -7.21 -5.43 -12.59
CA ALA A 70 -6.56 -6.25 -11.57
C ALA A 70 -5.44 -7.10 -12.19
N ASP A 71 -4.30 -6.47 -12.47
CA ASP A 71 -3.15 -7.12 -13.11
C ASP A 71 -1.85 -6.72 -12.40
N VAL A 72 -1.78 -7.03 -11.11
CA VAL A 72 -0.60 -6.85 -10.28
C VAL A 72 0.22 -8.14 -10.24
N GLU A 73 1.53 -7.99 -10.47
CA GLU A 73 2.53 -9.01 -10.23
C GLU A 73 3.35 -8.67 -8.98
N GLY A 74 3.80 -9.69 -8.27
CA GLY A 74 4.72 -9.55 -7.16
C GLY A 74 6.00 -10.37 -7.35
N ARG A 75 7.05 -9.96 -6.66
CA ARG A 75 8.33 -10.67 -6.59
C ARG A 75 8.87 -10.64 -5.16
N GLU A 76 9.39 -11.77 -4.69
CA GLU A 76 10.13 -11.88 -3.44
C GLU A 76 11.57 -12.31 -3.71
N THR A 77 12.53 -11.54 -3.19
CA THR A 77 13.97 -11.81 -3.33
C THR A 77 14.62 -11.85 -1.95
N THR A 78 15.10 -13.02 -1.53
CA THR A 78 15.96 -13.14 -0.33
C THR A 78 17.37 -12.69 -0.67
N LEU A 79 17.87 -11.69 0.04
CA LEU A 79 19.19 -11.11 -0.14
C LEU A 79 20.27 -11.94 0.60
N PRO A 80 21.57 -11.78 0.25
CA PRO A 80 22.65 -12.59 0.84
C PRO A 80 22.84 -12.45 2.36
N ASP A 81 22.39 -11.34 2.94
CA ASP A 81 22.37 -11.06 4.39
C ASP A 81 21.14 -11.65 5.10
N GLY A 82 20.19 -12.20 4.34
CA GLY A 82 18.95 -12.78 4.86
C GLY A 82 17.78 -11.81 4.86
N ASP A 83 17.98 -10.56 4.44
CA ASP A 83 16.88 -9.61 4.25
C ASP A 83 15.96 -10.07 3.11
N LEU A 84 14.70 -9.64 3.16
CA LEU A 84 13.70 -9.94 2.15
C LEU A 84 13.30 -8.67 1.43
N LEU A 85 13.51 -8.63 0.11
CA LEU A 85 12.97 -7.60 -0.75
C LEU A 85 11.68 -8.10 -1.39
N PHE A 86 10.57 -7.42 -1.11
CA PHE A 86 9.28 -7.61 -1.76
C PHE A 86 9.02 -6.45 -2.71
N GLU A 87 8.57 -6.75 -3.92
CA GLU A 87 8.27 -5.76 -4.95
C GLU A 87 6.93 -6.07 -5.60
N THR A 88 6.18 -5.04 -5.96
CA THR A 88 4.97 -5.15 -6.80
C THR A 88 5.06 -4.22 -8.01
N ARG A 89 4.42 -4.64 -9.10
CA ARG A 89 4.24 -3.84 -10.31
C ARG A 89 2.95 -4.25 -11.01
N GLY A 90 2.50 -3.46 -11.97
CA GLY A 90 1.37 -3.80 -12.83
C GLY A 90 0.31 -2.73 -12.85
N GLU A 91 -0.87 -3.07 -13.34
CA GLU A 91 -2.00 -2.15 -13.45
C GLU A 91 -3.08 -2.54 -12.44
N GLN A 92 -3.67 -1.54 -11.78
CA GLN A 92 -4.76 -1.74 -10.83
C GLN A 92 -5.64 -0.49 -10.75
N THR A 93 -6.94 -0.70 -10.70
CA THR A 93 -7.92 0.31 -10.30
C THR A 93 -8.64 -0.12 -9.03
N ALA A 94 -9.19 0.86 -8.30
CA ALA A 94 -9.99 0.62 -7.11
C ALA A 94 -11.25 1.48 -7.09
N ASP A 95 -12.30 0.91 -6.54
CA ASP A 95 -13.53 1.60 -6.22
C ASP A 95 -13.56 1.91 -4.73
N LEU A 96 -13.75 3.18 -4.38
CA LEU A 96 -13.92 3.61 -3.00
C LEU A 96 -15.36 4.00 -2.77
N THR A 97 -16.02 3.32 -1.83
CA THR A 97 -17.42 3.60 -1.44
C THR A 97 -17.49 4.11 -0.02
N ARG A 98 -18.03 5.31 0.16
CA ARG A 98 -18.29 5.89 1.48
C ARG A 98 -19.61 5.32 2.04
N GLN A 99 -19.57 4.59 3.15
CA GLN A 99 -20.69 3.75 3.60
C GLN A 99 -21.91 4.51 4.15
N ASP A 100 -21.74 5.74 4.66
CA ASP A 100 -22.83 6.55 5.21
C ASP A 100 -23.65 7.26 4.12
N THR A 101 -22.99 7.74 3.04
CA THR A 101 -23.64 8.46 1.93
C THR A 101 -23.87 7.60 0.70
N GLY A 102 -23.11 6.52 0.52
CA GLY A 102 -23.10 5.70 -0.70
C GLY A 102 -22.39 6.37 -1.88
N GLU A 103 -21.65 7.46 -1.65
CA GLU A 103 -20.85 8.10 -2.70
C GLU A 103 -19.68 7.21 -3.10
N VAL A 104 -19.36 7.23 -4.40
CA VAL A 104 -18.36 6.34 -5.00
C VAL A 104 -17.32 7.16 -5.75
N ILE A 105 -16.05 6.84 -5.52
CA ILE A 105 -14.96 7.14 -6.43
C ILE A 105 -14.72 5.85 -7.21
N ASP A 106 -15.09 5.87 -8.49
CA ASP A 106 -15.12 4.72 -9.39
C ASP A 106 -13.83 4.69 -10.21
N GLU A 107 -13.22 3.52 -10.33
CA GLU A 107 -12.04 3.26 -11.17
C GLU A 107 -10.86 4.20 -10.88
N LEU A 108 -10.53 4.42 -9.60
CA LEU A 108 -9.34 5.18 -9.21
C LEU A 108 -8.09 4.38 -9.55
N ASP A 109 -7.25 4.91 -10.45
CA ASP A 109 -5.95 4.33 -10.78
C ASP A 109 -5.03 4.31 -9.54
N ILE A 110 -4.62 3.10 -9.15
CA ILE A 110 -3.70 2.81 -8.05
C ILE A 110 -2.56 1.88 -8.50
N SER A 111 -2.17 1.96 -9.77
CA SER A 111 -1.10 1.16 -10.41
C SER A 111 0.33 1.44 -9.92
N GLY A 112 0.48 2.23 -8.86
CA GLY A 112 1.75 2.53 -8.23
C GLY A 112 2.48 1.29 -7.75
N SER A 113 3.76 1.16 -8.10
CA SER A 113 4.59 0.07 -7.61
C SER A 113 4.92 0.22 -6.12
N LEU A 114 5.18 -0.91 -5.45
CA LEU A 114 5.72 -0.97 -4.08
C LEU A 114 7.10 -1.64 -4.10
N SER A 115 8.01 -1.16 -3.27
CA SER A 115 9.22 -1.90 -2.89
C SER A 115 9.38 -1.86 -1.38
N GLU A 116 9.40 -3.02 -0.75
CA GLU A 116 9.53 -3.19 0.70
C GLU A 116 10.75 -4.06 1.01
N LEU A 117 11.70 -3.50 1.76
CA LEU A 117 12.84 -4.23 2.31
C LEU A 117 12.56 -4.56 3.77
N ILE A 118 12.52 -5.85 4.09
CA ILE A 118 12.30 -6.37 5.44
C ILE A 118 13.62 -6.97 5.94
N ALA A 119 14.10 -6.50 7.08
CA ALA A 119 15.32 -7.02 7.69
C ALA A 119 15.17 -8.51 8.04
N ALA A 120 16.28 -9.24 8.07
CA ALA A 120 16.30 -10.67 8.39
C ALA A 120 15.66 -11.05 9.74
N ASP A 121 15.57 -10.12 10.69
CA ASP A 121 14.89 -10.31 11.97
C ASP A 121 13.36 -10.16 11.90
N GLY A 122 12.85 -9.61 10.79
CA GLY A 122 11.43 -9.34 10.55
C GLY A 122 10.87 -8.19 11.40
N LEU A 123 11.71 -7.40 12.07
CA LEU A 123 11.28 -6.34 12.98
C LEU A 123 11.47 -4.94 12.40
N HIS A 124 12.25 -4.81 11.34
CA HIS A 124 12.50 -3.55 10.66
C HIS A 124 12.08 -3.67 9.20
N SER A 125 11.32 -2.70 8.69
CA SER A 125 11.05 -2.58 7.26
C SER A 125 11.19 -1.15 6.76
N VAL A 126 11.57 -1.04 5.48
CA VAL A 126 11.56 0.22 4.74
C VAL A 126 10.79 -0.01 3.45
N SER A 127 9.70 0.72 3.28
CA SER A 127 8.79 0.59 2.14
C SER A 127 8.75 1.88 1.33
N HIS A 128 8.84 1.77 0.01
CA HIS A 128 8.68 2.87 -0.94
C HIS A 128 7.43 2.61 -1.75
N LEU A 129 6.41 3.45 -1.56
CA LEU A 129 5.17 3.42 -2.30
C LEU A 129 5.19 4.52 -3.37
N TYR A 130 5.13 4.12 -4.63
CA TYR A 130 5.18 5.04 -5.77
C TYR A 130 3.78 5.38 -6.26
N GLY A 131 3.57 6.61 -6.74
CA GLY A 131 2.28 7.00 -7.31
C GLY A 131 2.03 6.35 -8.69
N PRO A 132 0.76 6.08 -9.06
CA PRO A 132 -0.46 6.48 -8.35
C PRO A 132 -0.85 5.50 -7.23
N SER A 133 -1.22 6.02 -6.05
CA SER A 133 -1.50 5.17 -4.88
C SER A 133 -2.39 5.86 -3.85
N VAL A 134 -3.07 5.04 -3.04
CA VAL A 134 -3.86 5.45 -1.87
C VAL A 134 -3.09 5.11 -0.59
N VAL A 135 -3.15 6.01 0.40
CA VAL A 135 -2.55 5.82 1.73
C VAL A 135 -3.58 6.13 2.81
N PHE A 136 -3.59 5.33 3.86
CA PHE A 136 -4.45 5.49 5.03
C PHE A 136 -3.80 4.81 6.25
N PRO A 137 -4.08 5.29 7.47
CA PRO A 137 -3.66 4.62 8.69
C PRO A 137 -4.30 3.22 8.82
N ILE A 138 -3.53 2.24 9.30
CA ILE A 138 -3.96 0.86 9.54
C ILE A 138 -4.10 0.61 11.05
N PRO A 139 -5.32 0.62 11.61
CA PRO A 139 -5.55 0.53 13.06
C PRO A 139 -4.98 -0.74 13.71
N GLU A 140 -4.84 -1.83 12.96
CA GLU A 140 -4.30 -3.11 13.42
C GLU A 140 -2.85 -3.01 13.88
N PHE A 141 -2.08 -2.02 13.39
CA PHE A 141 -0.69 -1.78 13.82
C PHE A 141 -0.59 -0.84 15.03
N GLY A 142 -1.72 -0.47 15.63
CA GLY A 142 -1.76 0.32 16.85
C GLY A 142 -1.73 1.83 16.61
N PRO A 143 -1.76 2.63 17.69
CA PRO A 143 -1.93 4.08 17.60
C PRO A 143 -0.69 4.83 17.06
N VAL A 144 0.46 4.17 16.94
CA VAL A 144 1.70 4.75 16.40
C VAL A 144 1.52 5.14 14.94
N ASP A 145 0.79 4.33 14.18
CA ASP A 145 0.58 4.52 12.75
C ASP A 145 -0.22 5.79 12.43
N ALA A 146 -1.40 5.94 13.05
CA ALA A 146 -2.20 7.16 12.91
C ALA A 146 -1.44 8.43 13.37
N ALA A 147 -0.60 8.32 14.40
CA ALA A 147 0.21 9.45 14.88
C ALA A 147 1.34 9.82 13.89
N ALA A 148 1.93 8.83 13.19
CA ALA A 148 2.94 9.07 12.17
C ALA A 148 2.32 9.75 10.93
N PHE A 149 1.13 9.33 10.51
CA PHE A 149 0.36 9.99 9.45
C PHE A 149 0.08 11.47 9.78
N GLU A 150 -0.41 11.75 11.00
CA GLU A 150 -0.65 13.13 11.47
C GLU A 150 0.65 13.95 11.45
N ALA A 151 1.76 13.39 11.95
CA ALA A 151 3.06 14.05 11.98
C ALA A 151 3.62 14.36 10.58
N ALA A 152 3.37 13.48 9.61
CA ALA A 152 3.74 13.66 8.21
C ALA A 152 2.81 14.60 7.44
N GLY A 153 1.71 15.06 8.06
CA GLY A 153 0.71 15.92 7.42
C GLY A 153 -0.12 15.19 6.35
N LEU A 154 -0.24 13.86 6.46
CA LEU A 154 -1.10 13.06 5.59
C LEU A 154 -2.55 13.12 6.08
N PRO A 155 -3.54 13.09 5.16
CA PRO A 155 -4.95 12.96 5.53
C PRO A 155 -5.30 11.53 5.95
N ASP A 156 -6.47 11.34 6.57
CA ASP A 156 -6.99 10.02 6.96
C ASP A 156 -7.18 9.07 5.76
N LEU A 157 -7.40 9.64 4.56
CA LEU A 157 -7.46 8.91 3.30
C LEU A 157 -6.83 9.76 2.19
N GLY A 158 -5.57 9.49 1.89
CA GLY A 158 -4.76 10.22 0.91
C GLY A 158 -4.68 9.51 -0.43
N TYR A 159 -4.58 10.29 -1.50
CA TYR A 159 -4.19 9.81 -2.82
C TYR A 159 -3.04 10.65 -3.35
N PHE A 160 -2.10 10.04 -4.05
CA PHE A 160 -1.08 10.77 -4.79
C PHE A 160 -0.84 10.10 -6.12
N ARG A 161 -0.71 10.92 -7.17
CA ARG A 161 -0.58 10.42 -8.55
C ARG A 161 0.88 10.18 -8.94
N GLU A 162 1.77 11.04 -8.46
CA GLU A 162 3.20 11.04 -8.79
C GLU A 162 4.01 11.31 -7.52
N GLY A 163 5.24 10.81 -7.49
CA GLY A 163 6.13 10.89 -6.34
C GLY A 163 6.24 9.56 -5.58
N VAL A 164 6.82 9.62 -4.40
CA VAL A 164 7.05 8.48 -3.53
C VAL A 164 6.76 8.85 -2.08
N ILE A 165 6.17 7.92 -1.34
CA ILE A 165 6.08 7.99 0.12
C ILE A 165 6.91 6.84 0.67
N THR A 166 7.83 7.17 1.59
CA THR A 166 8.70 6.19 2.24
C THR A 166 8.25 5.97 3.67
N PHE A 167 8.02 4.72 4.03
CA PHE A 167 7.67 4.30 5.39
C PHE A 167 8.87 3.56 5.98
N THR A 168 9.31 3.98 7.17
CA THR A 168 10.31 3.25 7.96
C THR A 168 9.66 2.77 9.24
N VAL A 169 9.48 1.46 9.36
CA VAL A 169 8.72 0.83 10.43
C VAL A 169 9.63 -0.01 11.31
N VAL A 170 9.39 0.06 12.62
CA VAL A 170 9.91 -0.89 13.60
C VAL A 170 8.74 -1.54 14.33
N LEU A 171 8.73 -2.87 14.35
CA LEU A 171 7.70 -3.65 15.02
C LEU A 171 8.09 -4.01 16.46
N ASP A 172 7.11 -3.96 17.35
CA ASP A 172 7.24 -4.56 18.67
C ASP A 172 7.15 -6.09 18.54
N PRO A 173 8.19 -6.85 18.96
CA PRO A 173 8.20 -8.30 18.79
C PRO A 173 7.23 -9.05 19.70
N GLU A 174 6.71 -8.41 20.76
CA GLU A 174 5.76 -8.98 21.70
C GLU A 174 4.31 -8.79 21.22
N THR A 175 3.98 -7.61 20.71
CA THR A 175 2.60 -7.27 20.29
C THR A 175 2.36 -7.45 18.80
N GLY A 176 3.40 -7.23 17.97
CA GLY A 176 3.27 -7.13 16.50
C GLY A 176 2.74 -5.77 16.02
N GLU A 177 2.56 -4.80 16.92
CA GLU A 177 2.21 -3.41 16.60
C GLU A 177 3.45 -2.62 16.19
N PHE A 178 3.27 -1.43 15.61
CA PHE A 178 4.38 -0.52 15.34
C PHE A 178 4.92 0.05 16.67
N ALA A 179 6.20 -0.22 16.95
CA ALA A 179 6.94 0.44 18.02
C ALA A 179 7.35 1.86 17.61
N SER A 180 7.64 2.06 16.33
CA SER A 180 7.87 3.37 15.73
C SER A 180 7.60 3.33 14.23
N GLU A 181 7.17 4.45 13.68
CA GLU A 181 7.05 4.68 12.26
C GLU A 181 7.53 6.09 11.93
N ASP A 182 8.27 6.22 10.84
CA ASP A 182 8.67 7.49 10.23
C ASP A 182 8.21 7.50 8.77
N ILE A 183 7.57 8.58 8.35
CA ILE A 183 7.00 8.73 7.01
C ILE A 183 7.62 9.94 6.33
N ASP A 184 8.35 9.70 5.25
CA ASP A 184 8.89 10.75 4.38
C ASP A 184 8.03 10.89 3.12
N VAL A 185 7.54 12.09 2.87
CA VAL A 185 6.57 12.37 1.81
C VAL A 185 7.24 13.22 0.73
N ASP A 186 7.64 12.57 -0.37
CA ASP A 186 8.08 13.22 -1.61
C ASP A 186 7.01 13.04 -2.70
N ALA A 187 5.80 13.48 -2.37
CA ALA A 187 4.64 13.39 -3.25
C ALA A 187 3.65 14.53 -2.97
N ARG A 188 2.82 14.83 -3.97
CA ARG A 188 1.66 15.71 -3.76
C ARG A 188 0.45 14.86 -3.42
N VAL A 189 0.12 14.83 -2.13
CA VAL A 189 -1.04 14.10 -1.61
C VAL A 189 -2.30 14.97 -1.65
N VAL A 190 -3.41 14.38 -2.09
CA VAL A 190 -4.76 14.96 -2.05
C VAL A 190 -5.61 14.18 -1.07
N ASP A 191 -6.51 14.89 -0.38
CA ASP A 191 -7.46 14.28 0.55
C ASP A 191 -8.68 13.76 -0.21
N LEU A 192 -8.85 12.43 -0.25
CA LEU A 192 -9.97 11.78 -0.92
C LEU A 192 -11.29 12.00 -0.17
N CYS A 193 -11.27 12.33 1.12
CA CYS A 193 -12.49 12.66 1.86
C CYS A 193 -13.19 13.88 1.25
N THR A 194 -12.41 14.88 0.79
CA THR A 194 -12.97 16.06 0.09
C THR A 194 -13.53 15.74 -1.30
N TRP A 195 -13.06 14.66 -1.93
CA TRP A 195 -13.56 14.24 -3.24
C TRP A 195 -14.94 13.62 -3.18
N PHE A 196 -15.24 12.88 -2.09
CA PHE A 196 -16.60 12.40 -1.83
C PHE A 196 -17.58 13.55 -1.71
N ASP A 197 -17.20 14.62 -1.02
CA ASP A 197 -18.04 15.80 -0.79
C ASP A 197 -18.25 16.69 -2.05
N GLY A 198 -17.72 16.28 -3.22
CA GLY A 198 -17.89 16.99 -4.50
C GLY A 198 -16.88 18.10 -4.78
N ASP A 199 -15.95 18.34 -3.85
CA ASP A 199 -14.86 19.31 -4.00
C ASP A 199 -13.66 18.69 -4.73
N ARG A 200 -13.84 18.32 -6.00
CA ARG A 200 -12.78 17.76 -6.87
C ARG A 200 -11.71 18.78 -7.29
N GLY A 201 -11.38 19.75 -6.44
CA GLY A 201 -10.39 20.78 -6.73
C GLY A 201 -10.88 21.82 -7.74
N GLN A 202 -11.97 22.52 -7.42
CA GLN A 202 -12.18 23.84 -8.01
C GLN A 202 -11.01 24.74 -7.56
N ALA A 203 -9.98 24.83 -8.40
CA ALA A 203 -9.17 26.03 -8.44
C ALA A 203 -10.15 27.20 -8.48
N HIS A 204 -10.16 28.02 -7.42
CA HIS A 204 -10.96 29.23 -7.36
C HIS A 204 -10.54 30.16 -8.50
N GLY A 205 -11.12 29.93 -9.68
CA GLY A 205 -11.22 30.93 -10.73
C GLY A 205 -12.10 32.01 -10.16
N HIS A 206 -11.48 33.08 -9.66
CA HIS A 206 -12.17 34.31 -9.32
C HIS A 206 -12.97 34.76 -10.54
N ASP A 207 -14.27 34.51 -10.48
CA ASP A 207 -15.26 35.08 -11.35
C ASP A 207 -15.33 36.58 -11.04
N HIS A 208 -14.55 37.37 -11.77
CA HIS A 208 -14.81 38.79 -11.88
C HIS A 208 -15.89 38.99 -12.94
N GLY A 209 -17.13 38.76 -12.52
CA GLY A 209 -18.26 39.44 -13.12
C GLY A 209 -18.12 40.93 -12.85
N ASP A 210 -18.05 41.73 -13.91
CA ASP A 210 -18.67 43.05 -13.88
C ASP A 210 -19.26 43.36 -15.26
N HIS A 211 -20.58 43.29 -15.32
CA HIS A 211 -21.40 43.87 -16.36
C HIS A 211 -21.86 45.25 -15.86
N GLY A 212 -21.37 46.30 -16.51
CA GLY A 212 -21.84 47.67 -16.36
C GLY A 212 -21.45 48.50 -17.58
#